data_AF-A0A7Y1U5N5-F1
#
_entry.id   AF-A0A7Y1U5N5-F1
#
_cell.length_a   1.000
_cell.length_b   1.000
_cell.length_c   1.000
_cell.angle_alpha   90.00
_cell.angle_beta   90.00
_cell.angle_gamma   90.00
#
_symmetry.space_group_name_H-M   'P 1'
#
loop_
_entity.id
_entity.type
_entity.pdbx_description
1 polymer ?
#
loop_
_entity_poly.entity_id
_entity_poly.type
_entity_poly.pdbx_seq_one_letter_code
_entity_poly.pdbx_strand_id
1 'polypeptide(L)' 'GLDAKARVNVNNVFDTQYIAEATDRIRTDESYDELLDNTRGWFGFGRTWNTSLKLYF' A
#
# COMPACT_ATOMS: atom_id res chain seq x y z
N GLY A 1 16.88 -32.16 12.09
CA GLY A 1 17.82 -31.10 11.69
C GLY A 1 17.03 -29.82 11.56
N LEU A 2 17.59 -28.68 11.95
CA LEU A 2 16.91 -27.37 11.87
C LEU A 2 16.62 -27.02 10.40
N ASP A 3 15.36 -26.77 10.06
CA ASP A 3 14.93 -26.22 8.77
C ASP A 3 14.51 -24.75 8.95
N ALA A 4 14.81 -23.89 7.98
CA ALA A 4 14.53 -22.46 8.04
C ALA A 4 14.08 -21.93 6.67
N LYS A 5 13.08 -21.06 6.67
CA LYS A 5 12.54 -20.38 5.48
C LYS A 5 12.48 -18.88 5.68
N ALA A 6 13.14 -18.13 4.81
CA ALA A 6 13.03 -16.68 4.74
C ALA A 6 12.09 -16.27 3.60
N ARG A 7 11.34 -15.18 3.79
CA ARG A 7 10.47 -14.58 2.78
C ARG A 7 10.59 -13.05 2.84
N VAL A 8 10.57 -12.43 1.67
CA VAL A 8 10.42 -10.99 1.49
C VAL A 8 9.22 -10.74 0.59
N ASN A 9 8.42 -9.74 0.92
CA ASN A 9 7.30 -9.27 0.12
C ASN A 9 7.37 -7.75 -0.02
N VAL A 10 7.00 -7.25 -1.19
CA VAL A 10 6.92 -5.82 -1.50
C VAL A 10 5.49 -5.52 -1.92
N ASN A 11 4.87 -4.56 -1.24
CA ASN A 11 3.57 -4.02 -1.64
C ASN A 11 3.75 -2.67 -2.32
N ASN A 12 2.80 -2.31 -3.18
CA ASN A 12 2.84 -1.10 -3.99
C ASN A 12 4.14 -1.00 -4.83
N VAL A 13 4.33 -1.96 -5.74
CA VAL A 13 5.57 -2.14 -6.51
C VAL A 13 5.87 -0.96 -7.47
N PHE A 14 4.90 -0.09 -7.73
CA PHE A 14 5.10 1.10 -8.56
C PHE A 14 5.11 2.41 -7.76
N ASP A 15 5.04 2.32 -6.43
CA ASP A 15 4.95 3.50 -5.55
C ASP A 15 3.82 4.46 -5.94
N THR A 16 2.68 3.90 -6.36
CA THR A 16 1.50 4.65 -6.76
C THR A 16 0.91 5.32 -5.52
N GLN A 17 0.73 6.64 -5.58
CA GLN A 17 0.03 7.39 -4.54
C GLN A 17 -1.47 7.20 -4.72
N TYR A 18 -2.18 6.81 -3.66
CA TYR A 18 -3.62 6.59 -3.70
C TYR A 18 -4.26 6.97 -2.37
N ILE A 19 -5.58 7.22 -2.37
CA ILE A 19 -6.36 7.46 -1.16
C ILE A 19 -6.78 6.11 -0.58
N ALA A 20 -6.36 5.80 0.65
CA ALA A 20 -6.75 4.56 1.33
C ALA A 20 -8.12 4.67 1.99
N GLU A 21 -8.43 5.86 2.51
CA GLU A 21 -9.72 6.15 3.13
C GLU A 21 -10.15 7.57 2.76
N ALA A 22 -11.33 7.70 2.17
CA ALA A 22 -11.93 8.98 1.82
C ALA A 22 -13.08 9.28 2.79
N THR A 23 -13.14 10.52 3.26
CA THR A 23 -14.20 11.02 4.14
C THR A 23 -15.30 11.75 3.36
N ASP A 24 -15.10 11.94 2.05
CA ASP A 24 -16.04 12.57 1.12
C ASP A 24 -16.51 11.63 0.01
N ARG A 25 -17.40 12.12 -0.86
CA ARG A 25 -17.95 11.32 -1.98
C ARG A 25 -16.97 11.27 -3.15
N ILE A 26 -17.04 10.21 -3.94
CA ILE A 26 -16.33 10.12 -5.22
C ILE A 26 -16.86 11.16 -6.22
N ARG A 27 -15.94 11.79 -6.95
CA ARG A 27 -16.21 12.77 -8.03
C ARG A 27 -15.78 12.13 -9.34
N THR A 28 -16.69 12.08 -10.31
CA THR A 28 -16.48 11.36 -11.58
C THR A 28 -15.88 12.22 -12.68
N ASP A 29 -15.85 13.54 -12.46
CA ASP A 29 -15.48 14.54 -13.48
C ASP A 29 -14.06 15.09 -13.23
N GLU A 30 -13.32 14.50 -12.29
CA GLU A 30 -11.95 14.88 -11.94
C GLU A 30 -10.95 13.85 -12.45
N SER A 31 -9.79 14.32 -12.88
CA SER A 31 -8.63 13.48 -13.19
C SER A 31 -8.07 12.83 -11.91
N TYR A 32 -7.20 11.83 -12.08
CA TYR A 32 -6.60 11.13 -10.94
C TYR A 32 -5.84 12.07 -10.00
N ASP A 33 -5.04 12.98 -10.58
CA ASP A 33 -4.24 13.93 -9.80
C ASP A 33 -5.15 14.93 -9.06
N GLU A 34 -6.22 15.40 -9.71
CA GLU A 34 -7.22 16.26 -9.08
C GLU A 34 -7.95 15.55 -7.93
N LEU A 35 -8.25 14.26 -8.08
CA LEU A 35 -8.84 13.47 -7.00
C LEU A 35 -7.89 13.34 -5.81
N LEU A 36 -6.60 13.09 -6.05
CA LEU A 36 -5.59 13.01 -4.97
C LEU A 36 -5.49 14.33 -4.20
N ASP A 37 -5.53 15.47 -4.88
CA ASP A 37 -5.40 16.79 -4.26
C ASP A 37 -6.69 17.26 -3.55
N ASN A 38 -7.87 16.91 -4.09
CA ASN A 38 -9.15 17.44 -3.63
C ASN A 38 -9.88 16.53 -2.63
N THR A 39 -9.52 15.25 -2.52
CA THR A 39 -10.16 14.33 -1.57
C THR A 39 -9.70 14.60 -0.14
N ARG A 40 -10.68 14.74 0.76
CA ARG A 40 -10.43 14.79 2.20
C ARG A 40 -10.36 13.38 2.75
N GLY A 41 -9.19 12.97 3.21
CA GLY A 41 -9.00 11.63 3.74
C GLY A 41 -7.55 11.33 4.09
N TRP A 42 -7.19 10.05 4.03
CA TRP A 42 -5.86 9.55 4.31
C TRP A 42 -5.26 8.89 3.08
N PHE A 43 -4.05 9.30 2.73
CA PHE A 43 -3.26 8.59 1.73
C PHE A 43 -2.88 7.21 2.24
N GLY A 44 -2.95 6.23 1.34
CA GLY A 44 -2.40 4.91 1.58
C GLY A 44 -0.88 4.96 1.68
N PHE A 45 -0.33 3.89 2.25
CA PHE A 45 1.13 3.75 2.28
C PHE A 45 1.67 3.62 0.86
N GLY A 46 2.79 4.28 0.60
CA GLY A 46 3.60 4.08 -0.61
C GLY A 46 4.18 2.66 -0.66
N ARG A 47 5.35 2.49 -1.28
CA ARG A 47 6.03 1.20 -1.28
C ARG A 47 6.36 0.73 0.14
N THR A 48 5.91 -0.47 0.50
CA THR A 48 6.21 -1.11 1.79
C THR A 48 6.86 -2.48 1.60
N TRP A 49 7.68 -2.87 2.57
CA TRP A 49 8.43 -4.13 2.56
C TRP A 49 8.13 -4.93 3.81
N ASN A 50 7.83 -6.22 3.64
CA ASN A 50 7.62 -7.15 4.74
C ASN A 50 8.65 -8.28 4.64
N THR A 51 9.42 -8.49 5.71
CA THR A 51 10.40 -9.57 5.80
C THR A 51 9.98 -10.54 6.91
N SER A 52 10.14 -11.84 6.66
CA SER A 52 9.85 -12.87 7.66
C SER A 52 10.83 -14.03 7.59
N LEU A 53 11.07 -14.65 8.75
CA LEU A 53 11.89 -15.83 8.93
C LEU A 53 11.10 -16.85 9.75
N LYS A 54 11.02 -18.09 9.26
CA LYS A 54 10.36 -19.20 9.95
C LYS A 54 11.34 -20.33 10.18
N LEU A 55 11.47 -20.75 11.44
CA LEU A 55 12.31 -21.87 11.87
C LEU A 55 11.42 -23.08 12.18
N TYR A 56 11.87 -24.27 11.79
CA TYR A 56 11.21 -25.56 12.01
C TYR A 56 12.15 -26.48 12.79
N PHE A 57 11.64 -27.00 13.90
CA PHE A 57 12.35 -27.87 14.84
C PHE A 57 11.79 -29.28 14.78
#